data_AF-A0A1Q7F8R3-F1
#
_entry.id   AF-A0A1Q7F8R3-F1
#
_cell.length_a   1.000
_cell.length_b   1.000
_cell.length_c   1.000
_cell.angle_alpha   90.00
_cell.angle_beta   90.00
_cell.angle_gamma   90.00
#
_symmetry.space_group_name_H-M   'P 1'
#
loop_
_entity.id
_entity.type
_entity.pdbx_description
1 polymer ?
#
loop_
_entity_poly.entity_id
_entity_poly.type
_entity_poly.pdbx_seq_one_letter_code
_entity_poly.pdbx_strand_id
1 'polypeptide(L)'
;MTDLVSFFQGRGIDWWVAVGQWAGILIALGGLVFVLIQVRGLAKQQKLAAKAATSLLYGVVSEAMSRVNNLFYLHPEWVRYFYEGEEAPARDTDLRTQLDMVCELVMDFVDAVVEQKRVLPADIAMDWSTWEAYFRFLYARSPMLQEFVEDNLDFYPDYFLAALGYLVVRERKTGETLSTWTARELNPDEKDPKQLPHVTLAAGILEYEKLPPRGFPWNRTWIISRKAEAVGQEASFPVVVAAVVGTAVDQVKVTWRWSPQSNETAFVREQHVLRCWVLGTMEGTGVKKVEFDLPTGRTTYLMGKRRAAKGTNAFLIPEYRPS
;
A
#
# COMPACT_ATOMS: atom_id res chain seq x y z
N MET A 1 66.59 31.08 52.62
CA MET A 1 65.19 31.13 53.12
C MET A 1 64.17 31.50 52.05
N THR A 2 64.58 31.92 50.86
CA THR A 2 63.71 32.21 49.70
C THR A 2 63.27 30.95 48.93
N ASP A 3 64.02 29.85 48.97
CA ASP A 3 63.69 28.59 48.25
C ASP A 3 62.62 27.71 48.92
N LEU A 4 62.38 27.91 50.21
CA LEU A 4 61.36 27.13 50.93
C LEU A 4 59.94 27.67 50.66
N VAL A 5 59.81 28.97 50.41
CA VAL A 5 58.52 29.59 50.10
C VAL A 5 58.08 29.29 48.66
N SER A 6 59.00 29.27 47.70
CA SER A 6 58.72 28.93 46.29
C SER A 6 58.35 27.44 46.13
N PHE A 7 58.92 26.54 46.93
CA PHE A 7 58.59 25.11 46.92
C PHE A 7 57.17 24.82 47.43
N PHE A 8 56.71 25.55 48.46
CA PHE A 8 55.34 25.41 48.96
C PHE A 8 54.30 26.17 48.13
N GLN A 9 54.68 27.26 47.45
CA GLN A 9 53.77 28.00 46.56
C GLN A 9 53.49 27.28 45.23
N GLY A 10 54.43 26.50 44.69
CA GLY A 10 54.22 25.73 43.46
C GLY A 10 53.28 24.53 43.63
N ARG A 11 53.49 23.71 44.69
CA ARG A 11 52.75 22.45 44.88
C ARG A 11 51.28 22.63 45.28
N GLY A 12 50.93 23.74 45.94
CA GLY A 12 49.55 24.01 46.35
C GLY A 12 48.62 24.29 45.16
N ILE A 13 49.13 24.99 44.15
CA ILE A 13 48.35 25.39 42.97
C ILE A 13 48.05 24.16 42.08
N ASP A 14 49.04 23.29 41.86
CA ASP A 14 48.89 22.08 41.03
C ASP A 14 47.84 21.11 41.58
N TRP A 15 47.76 20.97 42.91
CA TRP A 15 46.75 20.15 43.58
C TRP A 15 45.32 20.65 43.32
N TRP A 16 45.07 21.95 43.47
CA TRP A 16 43.72 22.50 43.25
C TRP A 16 43.28 22.38 41.78
N VAL A 17 44.22 22.54 40.85
CA VAL A 17 43.96 22.32 39.41
C VAL A 17 43.59 20.87 39.16
N ALA A 18 44.32 19.90 39.73
CA ALA A 18 44.00 18.48 39.59
C ALA A 18 42.62 18.14 40.16
N VAL A 19 42.28 18.64 41.36
CA VAL A 19 40.94 18.46 41.95
C VAL A 19 39.86 19.06 41.06
N GLY A 20 40.08 20.27 40.54
CA GLY A 20 39.15 20.92 39.62
C GLY A 20 38.92 20.13 38.33
N GLN A 21 39.99 19.55 37.76
CA GLN A 21 39.89 18.70 36.57
C GLN A 21 39.08 17.42 36.84
N TRP A 22 39.35 16.73 37.94
CA TRP A 22 38.59 15.53 38.32
C TRP A 22 37.12 15.84 38.60
N ALA A 23 36.82 16.95 39.29
CA ALA A 23 35.45 17.40 39.50
C ALA A 23 34.73 17.69 38.18
N GLY A 24 35.42 18.37 37.24
CA GLY A 24 34.91 18.63 35.90
C GLY A 24 34.58 17.35 35.13
N ILE A 25 35.45 16.34 35.17
CA ILE A 25 35.23 15.04 34.54
C ILE A 25 34.01 14.33 35.15
N LEU A 26 33.89 14.32 36.47
CA LEU A 26 32.77 13.66 37.15
C LEU A 26 31.44 14.34 36.83
N ILE A 27 31.40 15.67 36.78
CA ILE A 27 30.20 16.43 36.37
C ILE A 27 29.85 16.13 34.91
N ALA A 28 30.84 16.10 34.01
CA ALA A 28 30.63 15.77 32.61
C ALA A 28 30.09 14.36 32.42
N LEU A 29 30.63 13.36 33.14
CA LEU A 29 30.12 11.99 33.13
C LEU A 29 28.69 11.90 33.69
N GLY A 30 28.42 12.59 34.81
CA GLY A 30 27.08 12.67 35.39
C GLY A 30 26.07 13.28 34.42
N GLY A 31 26.45 14.38 33.75
CA GLY A 31 25.64 15.03 32.72
C GLY A 31 25.38 14.11 31.52
N LEU A 32 26.39 13.38 31.05
CA LEU A 32 26.24 12.41 29.97
C LEU A 32 25.27 11.28 30.34
N VAL A 33 25.41 10.71 31.54
CA VAL A 33 24.48 9.67 32.04
C VAL A 33 23.06 10.22 32.13
N PHE A 34 22.87 11.44 32.61
CA PHE A 34 21.57 12.10 32.67
C PHE A 34 20.94 12.28 31.28
N VAL A 35 21.72 12.75 30.29
CA VAL A 35 21.26 12.87 28.89
C VAL A 35 20.86 11.50 28.32
N LEU A 36 21.64 10.45 28.59
CA LEU A 36 21.30 9.09 28.14
C LEU A 36 19.98 8.59 28.75
N ILE A 37 19.71 8.89 30.02
CA ILE A 37 18.43 8.57 30.68
C ILE A 37 17.29 9.36 30.02
N GLN A 38 17.47 10.65 29.74
CA GLN A 38 16.46 11.47 29.07
C GLN A 38 16.13 10.95 27.67
N VAL A 39 17.15 10.62 26.87
CA VAL A 39 16.96 10.07 25.51
C VAL A 39 16.18 8.76 25.56
N ARG A 40 16.48 7.88 26.53
CA ARG A 40 15.71 6.64 26.75
C ARG A 40 14.27 6.92 27.18
N GLY A 41 14.06 7.93 28.02
CA GLY A 41 12.73 8.39 28.42
C GLY A 41 11.89 8.88 27.24
N LEU A 42 12.46 9.73 26.39
CA LEU A 42 11.84 10.23 25.17
C LEU A 42 11.51 9.10 24.19
N ALA A 43 12.43 8.15 23.99
CA ALA A 43 12.19 6.99 23.14
C ALA A 43 11.01 6.13 23.65
N LYS A 44 10.90 5.95 24.98
CA LYS A 44 9.77 5.22 25.59
C LYS A 44 8.45 5.99 25.42
N GLN A 45 8.45 7.32 25.62
CA GLN A 45 7.27 8.16 25.41
C GLN A 45 6.82 8.15 23.96
N GLN A 46 7.73 8.24 23.00
CA GLN A 46 7.42 8.12 21.57
C GLN A 46 6.77 6.78 21.24
N LYS A 47 7.28 5.67 21.80
CA LYS A 47 6.67 4.35 21.60
C LYS A 47 5.25 4.25 22.18
N LEU A 48 5.00 4.85 23.34
CA LEU A 48 3.65 4.89 23.93
C LEU A 48 2.71 5.80 23.13
N ALA A 49 3.18 6.97 22.69
CA ALA A 49 2.43 7.88 21.83
C ALA A 49 2.09 7.22 20.49
N ALA A 50 3.03 6.49 19.88
CA ALA A 50 2.80 5.71 18.68
C ALA A 50 1.68 4.66 18.87
N LYS A 51 1.72 3.90 19.97
CA LYS A 51 0.66 2.93 20.30
C LYS A 51 -0.69 3.60 20.53
N ALA A 52 -0.74 4.72 21.24
CA ALA A 52 -1.96 5.47 21.49
C ALA A 52 -2.54 6.02 20.17
N ALA A 53 -1.69 6.54 19.29
CA ALA A 53 -2.08 6.95 17.95
C ALA A 53 -2.67 5.77 17.16
N THR A 54 -2.03 4.60 17.17
CA THR A 54 -2.59 3.39 16.53
C THR A 54 -3.99 3.05 17.04
N SER A 55 -4.20 3.06 18.36
CA SER A 55 -5.53 2.78 18.93
C SER A 55 -6.58 3.82 18.54
N LEU A 56 -6.23 5.10 18.51
CA LEU A 56 -7.13 6.17 18.05
C LEU A 56 -7.50 5.99 16.57
N LEU A 57 -6.52 5.63 15.73
CA LEU A 57 -6.72 5.39 14.31
C LEU A 57 -7.65 4.21 14.05
N TYR A 58 -7.48 3.10 14.77
CA TYR A 58 -8.43 1.99 14.76
C TYR A 58 -9.85 2.44 15.14
N GLY A 59 -9.98 3.35 16.10
CA GLY A 59 -11.27 3.95 16.46
C GLY A 59 -11.92 4.67 15.29
N VAL A 60 -11.17 5.52 14.57
CA VAL A 60 -11.66 6.26 13.39
C VAL A 60 -12.08 5.31 12.26
N VAL A 61 -11.27 4.29 11.96
CA VAL A 61 -11.57 3.27 10.94
C VAL A 61 -12.83 2.49 11.33
N SER A 62 -12.93 2.09 12.60
CA SER A 62 -14.10 1.37 13.12
C SER A 62 -15.38 2.21 13.06
N GLU A 63 -15.29 3.51 13.35
CA GLU A 63 -16.42 4.43 13.27
C GLU A 63 -16.89 4.64 11.83
N ALA A 64 -15.96 4.83 10.89
CA ALA A 64 -16.28 4.92 9.47
C ALA A 64 -16.99 3.66 8.94
N MET A 65 -16.45 2.48 9.26
CA MET A 65 -17.09 1.21 8.92
C MET A 65 -18.46 1.05 9.60
N SER A 66 -18.58 1.51 10.86
CA SER A 66 -19.85 1.48 11.58
C SER A 66 -20.93 2.34 10.91
N ARG A 67 -20.57 3.48 10.32
CA ARG A 67 -21.52 4.33 9.56
C ARG A 67 -22.05 3.61 8.33
N VAL A 68 -21.16 2.98 7.55
CA VAL A 68 -21.53 2.18 6.37
C VAL A 68 -22.44 1.01 6.78
N ASN A 69 -22.05 0.25 7.81
CA ASN A 69 -22.85 -0.88 8.31
C ASN A 69 -24.22 -0.44 8.84
N ASN A 70 -24.29 0.72 9.51
CA ASN A 70 -25.56 1.24 10.01
C ASN A 70 -26.52 1.59 8.86
N LEU A 71 -26.02 2.09 7.72
CA LEU A 71 -26.86 2.31 6.53
C LEU A 71 -27.41 0.99 5.99
N PHE A 72 -26.59 -0.05 5.86
CA PHE A 72 -27.06 -1.37 5.43
C PHE A 72 -27.99 -2.05 6.44
N TYR A 73 -27.86 -1.74 7.73
CA TYR A 73 -28.82 -2.19 8.74
C TYR A 73 -30.19 -1.51 8.57
N LEU A 74 -30.20 -0.20 8.30
CA LEU A 74 -31.44 0.57 8.09
C LEU A 74 -32.08 0.27 6.72
N HIS A 75 -31.27 -0.02 5.71
CA HIS A 75 -31.67 -0.29 4.33
C HIS A 75 -31.05 -1.61 3.83
N PRO A 76 -31.53 -2.76 4.34
CA PRO A 76 -30.97 -4.06 3.98
C PRO A 76 -31.07 -4.37 2.48
N GLU A 77 -32.05 -3.81 1.79
CA GLU A 77 -32.24 -3.93 0.35
C GLU A 77 -31.11 -3.29 -0.48
N TRP A 78 -30.24 -2.46 0.12
CA TRP A 78 -29.10 -1.87 -0.60
C TRP A 78 -27.90 -2.82 -0.69
N VAL A 79 -27.82 -3.83 0.17
CA VAL A 79 -26.69 -4.78 0.23
C VAL A 79 -26.44 -5.44 -1.13
N ARG A 80 -27.50 -5.78 -1.87
CA ARG A 80 -27.42 -6.42 -3.19
C ARG A 80 -26.62 -5.63 -4.24
N TYR A 81 -26.67 -4.29 -4.18
CA TYR A 81 -25.91 -3.42 -5.10
C TYR A 81 -24.41 -3.35 -4.76
N PHE A 82 -24.02 -3.72 -3.54
CA PHE A 82 -22.64 -3.64 -3.07
C PHE A 82 -21.94 -5.02 -2.96
N TYR A 83 -22.68 -6.05 -2.57
CA TYR A 83 -22.12 -7.37 -2.26
C TYR A 83 -22.54 -8.46 -3.25
N GLU A 84 -23.71 -8.34 -3.88
CA GLU A 84 -24.31 -9.41 -4.70
C GLU A 84 -24.14 -9.18 -6.20
N GLY A 85 -23.66 -8.00 -6.62
CA GLY A 85 -23.45 -7.69 -8.03
C GLY A 85 -24.72 -7.26 -8.77
N GLU A 86 -25.74 -6.78 -8.06
CA GLU A 86 -26.91 -6.21 -8.72
C GLU A 86 -26.52 -4.98 -9.56
N GLU A 87 -27.09 -4.88 -10.76
CA GLU A 87 -26.87 -3.76 -11.67
C GLU A 87 -27.29 -2.44 -11.02
N ALA A 88 -26.55 -1.37 -11.34
CA ALA A 88 -26.85 -0.06 -10.79
C ALA A 88 -28.23 0.42 -11.30
N PRO A 89 -29.09 1.00 -10.43
CA PRO A 89 -30.36 1.56 -10.86
C PRO A 89 -30.18 2.67 -11.91
N ALA A 90 -31.24 2.94 -12.68
CA ALA A 90 -31.26 4.01 -13.66
C ALA A 90 -30.93 5.38 -13.02
N ARG A 91 -30.20 6.21 -13.76
CA ARG A 91 -29.60 7.47 -13.24
C ARG A 91 -30.61 8.49 -12.73
N ASP A 92 -31.85 8.43 -13.19
CA ASP A 92 -32.94 9.37 -12.88
C ASP A 92 -33.81 8.93 -11.69
N THR A 93 -33.43 7.85 -10.98
CA THR A 93 -34.22 7.33 -9.84
C THR A 93 -33.74 7.87 -8.50
N ASP A 94 -34.68 8.11 -7.57
CA ASP A 94 -34.34 8.50 -6.18
C ASP A 94 -33.42 7.46 -5.50
N LEU A 95 -33.61 6.18 -5.81
CA LEU A 95 -32.77 5.10 -5.31
C LEU A 95 -31.32 5.27 -5.78
N ARG A 96 -31.08 5.66 -7.04
CA ARG A 96 -29.72 5.92 -7.54
C ARG A 96 -29.05 7.01 -6.72
N THR A 97 -29.72 8.14 -6.52
CA THR A 97 -29.17 9.26 -5.72
C THR A 97 -28.83 8.81 -4.29
N GLN A 98 -29.66 7.97 -3.68
CA GLN A 98 -29.39 7.41 -2.36
C GLN A 98 -28.15 6.50 -2.37
N LEU A 99 -28.03 5.61 -3.36
CA LEU A 99 -26.88 4.73 -3.50
C LEU A 99 -25.59 5.50 -3.83
N ASP A 100 -25.65 6.58 -4.60
CA ASP A 100 -24.48 7.44 -4.88
C ASP A 100 -23.96 8.08 -3.57
N MET A 101 -24.85 8.49 -2.66
CA MET A 101 -24.43 8.97 -1.33
C MET A 101 -23.78 7.88 -0.48
N VAL A 102 -24.23 6.63 -0.61
CA VAL A 102 -23.58 5.48 0.05
C VAL A 102 -22.22 5.21 -0.58
N CYS A 103 -22.09 5.30 -1.90
CA CYS A 103 -20.81 5.18 -2.60
C CYS A 103 -19.81 6.24 -2.12
N GLU A 104 -20.21 7.51 -2.05
CA GLU A 104 -19.37 8.59 -1.50
C GLU A 104 -18.90 8.26 -0.07
N LEU A 105 -19.80 7.81 0.80
CA LEU A 105 -19.43 7.42 2.18
C LEU A 105 -18.44 6.23 2.20
N VAL A 106 -18.59 5.27 1.29
CA VAL A 106 -17.65 4.16 1.14
C VAL A 106 -16.29 4.66 0.64
N MET A 107 -16.27 5.61 -0.29
CA MET A 107 -15.03 6.23 -0.79
C MET A 107 -14.32 7.03 0.31
N ASP A 108 -15.05 7.81 1.11
CA ASP A 108 -14.52 8.48 2.30
C ASP A 108 -13.89 7.49 3.30
N PHE A 109 -14.52 6.33 3.46
CA PHE A 109 -14.00 5.27 4.30
C PHE A 109 -12.68 4.69 3.76
N VAL A 110 -12.62 4.43 2.45
CA VAL A 110 -11.38 3.99 1.78
C VAL A 110 -10.28 5.03 1.99
N ASP A 111 -10.61 6.33 1.91
CA ASP A 111 -9.64 7.42 1.97
C ASP A 111 -9.04 7.51 3.37
N ALA A 112 -9.92 7.47 4.38
CA ALA A 112 -9.51 7.42 5.76
C ALA A 112 -8.55 6.25 6.02
N VAL A 113 -8.79 5.06 5.46
CA VAL A 113 -7.87 3.91 5.65
C VAL A 113 -6.56 4.09 4.89
N VAL A 114 -6.61 4.51 3.63
CA VAL A 114 -5.42 4.67 2.77
C VAL A 114 -4.51 5.80 3.28
N GLU A 115 -5.07 6.93 3.68
CA GLU A 115 -4.29 8.03 4.24
C GLU A 115 -3.64 7.66 5.56
N GLN A 116 -4.35 6.92 6.43
CA GLN A 116 -3.76 6.42 7.66
C GLN A 116 -2.60 5.46 7.40
N LYS A 117 -2.71 4.58 6.39
CA LYS A 117 -1.59 3.73 5.94
C LYS A 117 -0.37 4.55 5.55
N ARG A 118 -0.59 5.66 4.86
CA ARG A 118 0.47 6.52 4.33
C ARG A 118 1.21 7.30 5.42
N VAL A 119 0.48 7.78 6.43
CA VAL A 119 1.07 8.62 7.50
C VAL A 119 1.67 7.80 8.64
N LEU A 120 1.23 6.54 8.81
CA LEU A 120 1.73 5.70 9.88
C LEU A 120 3.18 5.24 9.60
N PRO A 121 4.08 5.35 10.59
CA PRO A 121 5.42 4.80 10.49
C PRO A 121 5.40 3.30 10.13
N ALA A 122 6.26 2.89 9.20
CA ALA A 122 6.31 1.51 8.70
C ALA A 122 6.65 0.46 9.78
N ASP A 123 7.14 0.87 10.95
CA ASP A 123 7.39 0.00 12.10
C ASP A 123 6.16 -0.22 12.99
N ILE A 124 5.07 0.52 12.77
CA ILE A 124 3.77 0.27 13.38
C ILE A 124 3.07 -0.79 12.53
N ALA A 125 3.21 -2.04 12.97
CA ALA A 125 2.65 -3.21 12.31
C ALA A 125 1.11 -3.23 12.44
N MET A 126 0.42 -2.54 11.54
CA MET A 126 -0.98 -2.85 11.22
C MET A 126 -1.02 -3.61 9.89
N ASP A 127 -1.79 -4.70 9.86
CA ASP A 127 -2.02 -5.43 8.62
C ASP A 127 -3.07 -4.71 7.76
N TRP A 128 -2.58 -3.88 6.83
CA TRP A 128 -3.43 -3.16 5.88
C TRP A 128 -3.98 -4.06 4.77
N SER A 129 -3.35 -5.23 4.55
CA SER A 129 -3.69 -6.09 3.41
C SER A 129 -5.12 -6.64 3.51
N THR A 130 -5.64 -6.78 4.72
CA THR A 130 -7.02 -7.21 4.98
C THR A 130 -8.03 -6.14 4.56
N TRP A 131 -7.76 -4.86 4.86
CA TRP A 131 -8.63 -3.75 4.42
C TRP A 131 -8.60 -3.57 2.91
N GLU A 132 -7.43 -3.58 2.29
CA GLU A 132 -7.36 -3.51 0.83
C GLU A 132 -8.01 -4.72 0.15
N ALA A 133 -7.92 -5.91 0.74
CA ALA A 133 -8.64 -7.08 0.25
C ALA A 133 -10.16 -6.88 0.32
N TYR A 134 -10.65 -6.30 1.42
CA TYR A 134 -12.06 -5.94 1.56
C TYR A 134 -12.50 -4.90 0.52
N PHE A 135 -11.73 -3.84 0.31
CA PHE A 135 -12.04 -2.80 -0.68
C PHE A 135 -12.05 -3.34 -2.11
N ARG A 136 -11.07 -4.16 -2.49
CA ARG A 136 -11.03 -4.85 -3.79
C ARG A 136 -12.22 -5.77 -3.97
N PHE A 137 -12.60 -6.51 -2.93
CA PHE A 137 -13.77 -7.37 -2.95
C PHE A 137 -15.06 -6.56 -3.18
N LEU A 138 -15.25 -5.49 -2.40
CA LEU A 138 -16.41 -4.61 -2.51
C LEU A 138 -16.50 -3.97 -3.90
N TYR A 139 -15.39 -3.39 -4.38
CA TYR A 139 -15.33 -2.77 -5.71
C TYR A 139 -15.62 -3.78 -6.82
N ALA A 140 -15.00 -4.96 -6.79
CA ALA A 140 -15.20 -6.00 -7.79
C ALA A 140 -16.65 -6.55 -7.82
N ARG A 141 -17.37 -6.47 -6.70
CA ARG A 141 -18.75 -6.97 -6.54
C ARG A 141 -19.82 -5.90 -6.71
N SER A 142 -19.48 -4.62 -6.81
CA SER A 142 -20.46 -3.53 -6.86
C SER A 142 -20.38 -2.79 -8.19
N PRO A 143 -21.24 -3.11 -9.17
CA PRO A 143 -21.40 -2.30 -10.39
C PRO A 143 -21.72 -0.84 -10.05
N MET A 144 -22.53 -0.62 -9.01
CA MET A 144 -22.86 0.71 -8.48
C MET A 144 -21.60 1.51 -8.09
N LEU A 145 -20.69 0.91 -7.30
CA LEU A 145 -19.44 1.58 -6.91
C LEU A 145 -18.48 1.76 -8.08
N GLN A 146 -18.44 0.82 -9.03
CA GLN A 146 -17.62 0.94 -10.23
C GLN A 146 -18.05 2.14 -11.08
N GLU A 147 -19.35 2.27 -11.37
CA GLU A 147 -19.88 3.42 -12.10
C GLU A 147 -19.62 4.73 -11.37
N PHE A 148 -19.83 4.75 -10.05
CA PHE A 148 -19.58 5.94 -9.24
C PHE A 148 -18.13 6.41 -9.31
N VAL A 149 -17.16 5.50 -9.15
CA VAL A 149 -15.73 5.82 -9.24
C VAL A 149 -15.37 6.35 -10.62
N GLU A 150 -15.94 5.78 -11.65
CA GLU A 150 -15.66 6.13 -13.05
C GLU A 150 -16.19 7.51 -13.43
N ASP A 151 -17.37 7.86 -12.91
CA ASP A 151 -17.95 9.19 -13.08
C ASP A 151 -17.15 10.27 -12.31
N ASN A 152 -16.32 9.88 -11.33
CA ASN A 152 -15.64 10.78 -10.40
C ASN A 152 -14.11 10.57 -10.33
N LEU A 153 -13.48 10.06 -11.40
CA LEU A 153 -12.05 9.70 -11.39
C LEU A 153 -11.09 10.84 -11.02
N ASP A 154 -11.48 12.08 -11.29
CA ASP A 154 -10.63 13.25 -11.03
C ASP A 154 -10.73 13.76 -9.58
N PHE A 155 -11.68 13.25 -8.79
CA PHE A 155 -11.81 13.62 -7.37
C PHE A 155 -10.80 12.88 -6.51
N TYR A 156 -10.32 11.74 -6.99
CA TYR A 156 -9.57 10.79 -6.20
C TYR A 156 -8.14 10.62 -6.73
N PRO A 157 -7.13 10.60 -5.85
CA PRO A 157 -5.76 10.35 -6.30
C PRO A 157 -5.57 8.88 -6.71
N ASP A 158 -4.69 8.61 -7.68
CA ASP A 158 -4.48 7.27 -8.23
C ASP A 158 -4.09 6.22 -7.17
N TYR A 159 -3.33 6.62 -6.13
CA TYR A 159 -2.91 5.70 -5.05
C TYR A 159 -4.08 5.24 -4.18
N PHE A 160 -5.14 6.03 -4.12
CA PHE A 160 -6.36 5.69 -3.41
C PHE A 160 -7.21 4.72 -4.23
N LEU A 161 -7.38 4.98 -5.53
CA LEU A 161 -8.06 4.08 -6.46
C LEU A 161 -7.36 2.72 -6.54
N ALA A 162 -6.04 2.70 -6.43
CA ALA A 162 -5.23 1.49 -6.35
C ALA A 162 -5.62 0.56 -5.20
N ALA A 163 -6.14 1.09 -4.08
CA ALA A 163 -6.63 0.27 -2.97
C ALA A 163 -7.89 -0.53 -3.34
N LEU A 164 -8.69 -0.03 -4.28
CA LEU A 164 -9.85 -0.72 -4.87
C LEU A 164 -9.43 -1.75 -5.93
N GLY A 165 -8.15 -1.79 -6.31
CA GLY A 165 -7.69 -2.52 -7.49
C GLY A 165 -8.02 -1.81 -8.80
N TYR A 166 -8.41 -0.53 -8.77
CA TYR A 166 -8.61 0.29 -9.96
C TYR A 166 -7.35 1.12 -10.23
N LEU A 167 -6.66 0.83 -11.34
CA LEU A 167 -5.34 1.37 -11.63
C LEU A 167 -5.44 2.33 -12.80
N VAL A 168 -5.14 3.60 -12.53
CA VAL A 168 -5.10 4.64 -13.55
C VAL A 168 -3.64 4.86 -13.95
N VAL A 169 -3.35 4.76 -15.25
CA VAL A 169 -2.05 5.09 -15.82
C VAL A 169 -2.19 6.45 -16.49
N ARG A 170 -1.66 7.49 -15.86
CA ARG A 170 -1.71 8.86 -16.41
C ARG A 170 -0.40 9.27 -17.07
N GLU A 171 -0.45 10.16 -18.07
CA GLU A 171 0.73 10.79 -18.64
C GLU A 171 1.37 11.74 -17.61
N ARG A 172 2.71 11.68 -17.46
CA ARG A 172 3.41 12.39 -16.37
C ARG A 172 3.31 13.91 -16.47
N LYS A 173 3.29 14.45 -17.70
CA LYS A 173 3.36 15.90 -17.92
C LYS A 173 1.98 16.55 -17.90
N THR A 174 0.99 15.87 -18.46
CA THR A 174 -0.36 16.41 -18.68
C THR A 174 -1.35 15.94 -17.62
N GLY A 175 -1.10 14.81 -16.96
CA GLY A 175 -2.06 14.15 -16.08
C GLY A 175 -3.18 13.39 -16.83
N GLU A 176 -3.14 13.39 -18.17
CA GLU A 176 -4.14 12.73 -19.01
C GLU A 176 -4.11 11.21 -18.79
N THR A 177 -5.29 10.59 -18.66
CA THR A 177 -5.41 9.15 -18.50
C THR A 177 -5.05 8.44 -19.81
N LEU A 178 -3.98 7.63 -19.78
CA LEU A 178 -3.54 6.80 -20.90
C LEU A 178 -4.24 5.44 -20.93
N SER A 179 -4.50 4.88 -19.74
CA SER A 179 -5.26 3.64 -19.60
C SER A 179 -5.78 3.45 -18.18
N THR A 180 -6.85 2.67 -18.07
CA THR A 180 -7.39 2.19 -16.80
C THR A 180 -7.39 0.68 -16.77
N TRP A 181 -7.13 0.13 -15.59
CA TRP A 181 -7.04 -1.31 -15.36
C TRP A 181 -7.80 -1.68 -14.11
N THR A 182 -8.34 -2.90 -14.10
CA THR A 182 -8.94 -3.50 -12.91
C THR A 182 -8.14 -4.72 -12.53
N ALA A 183 -7.76 -4.80 -11.26
CA ALA A 183 -7.07 -5.93 -10.67
C ALA A 183 -8.05 -6.67 -9.76
N ARG A 184 -8.33 -7.92 -10.10
CA ARG A 184 -9.14 -8.82 -9.28
C ARG A 184 -8.33 -10.00 -8.82
N GLU A 185 -8.64 -10.49 -7.63
CA GLU A 185 -8.05 -11.73 -7.15
C GLU A 185 -8.73 -12.92 -7.83
N LEU A 186 -7.93 -13.86 -8.31
CA LEU A 186 -8.42 -15.14 -8.76
C LEU A 186 -8.83 -15.98 -7.55
N ASN A 187 -10.09 -16.43 -7.54
CA ASN A 187 -10.58 -17.36 -6.54
C ASN A 187 -10.36 -18.81 -7.01
N PRO A 188 -9.50 -19.61 -6.35
CA PRO A 188 -9.28 -21.00 -6.73
C PRO A 188 -10.49 -21.92 -6.48
N ASP A 189 -11.51 -21.43 -5.77
CA ASP A 189 -12.79 -22.13 -5.61
C ASP A 189 -13.83 -21.72 -6.67
N GLU A 190 -13.50 -20.77 -7.55
CA GLU A 190 -14.30 -20.37 -8.71
C GLU A 190 -14.22 -21.48 -9.77
N LYS A 191 -14.94 -22.57 -9.53
CA LYS A 191 -14.93 -23.79 -10.34
C LYS A 191 -15.67 -23.65 -11.67
N ASP A 192 -16.29 -22.52 -11.96
CA ASP A 192 -16.97 -22.30 -13.24
C ASP A 192 -15.99 -21.70 -14.27
N PRO A 193 -15.47 -22.50 -15.21
CA PRO A 193 -14.66 -21.98 -16.31
C PRO A 193 -15.35 -20.90 -17.14
N LYS A 194 -16.69 -20.71 -17.01
CA LYS A 194 -17.46 -19.64 -17.64
C LYS A 194 -17.34 -18.26 -16.96
N GLN A 195 -16.92 -18.21 -15.70
CA GLN A 195 -16.74 -16.95 -14.95
C GLN A 195 -15.29 -16.46 -14.99
N LEU A 196 -14.36 -17.34 -15.36
CA LEU A 196 -12.99 -16.96 -15.66
C LEU A 196 -12.98 -16.28 -17.04
N PRO A 197 -12.28 -15.15 -17.24
CA PRO A 197 -12.11 -14.58 -18.56
C PRO A 197 -11.38 -15.62 -19.40
N HIS A 198 -12.18 -16.35 -20.19
CA HIS A 198 -11.79 -17.51 -20.98
C HIS A 198 -10.50 -17.24 -21.76
N VAL A 199 -10.32 -16.00 -22.18
CA VAL A 199 -9.17 -15.50 -22.94
C VAL A 199 -7.83 -15.80 -22.25
N THR A 200 -7.73 -15.72 -20.92
CA THR A 200 -6.43 -15.77 -20.24
C THR A 200 -5.94 -17.20 -20.01
N LEU A 201 -6.85 -18.09 -19.56
CA LEU A 201 -6.54 -19.51 -19.38
C LEU A 201 -6.52 -20.25 -20.72
N ALA A 202 -7.41 -19.91 -21.67
CA ALA A 202 -7.42 -20.52 -23.00
C ALA A 202 -6.23 -20.07 -23.86
N ALA A 203 -5.66 -18.88 -23.63
CA ALA A 203 -4.42 -18.45 -24.28
C ALA A 203 -3.16 -19.13 -23.69
N GLY A 204 -3.29 -20.07 -22.76
CA GLY A 204 -2.16 -20.80 -22.17
C GLY A 204 -1.23 -19.93 -21.32
N ILE A 205 -1.71 -18.77 -20.86
CA ILE A 205 -0.92 -17.81 -20.08
C ILE A 205 -0.58 -18.39 -18.70
N LEU A 206 -1.49 -19.18 -18.11
CA LEU A 206 -1.27 -19.94 -16.87
C LEU A 206 -2.01 -21.28 -16.88
N GLU A 207 -1.35 -22.28 -16.30
CA GLU A 207 -1.96 -23.57 -15.97
C GLU A 207 -2.52 -23.50 -14.56
N TYR A 208 -3.81 -23.78 -14.41
CA TYR A 208 -4.54 -23.63 -13.15
C TYR A 208 -3.95 -24.54 -12.05
N GLU A 209 -3.53 -25.74 -12.41
CA GLU A 209 -2.94 -26.72 -11.50
C GLU A 209 -1.58 -26.26 -10.94
N LYS A 210 -0.94 -25.27 -11.57
CA LYS A 210 0.34 -24.70 -11.15
C LYS A 210 0.19 -23.46 -10.29
N LEU A 211 -1.04 -23.00 -10.05
CA LEU A 211 -1.28 -21.84 -9.20
C LEU A 211 -0.97 -22.17 -7.73
N PRO A 212 -0.37 -21.23 -6.99
CA PRO A 212 -0.20 -21.41 -5.56
C PRO A 212 -1.57 -21.54 -4.87
N PRO A 213 -1.69 -22.37 -3.83
CA PRO A 213 -2.86 -22.33 -2.98
C PRO A 213 -2.98 -20.94 -2.34
N ARG A 214 -4.22 -20.49 -2.12
CA ARG A 214 -4.46 -19.30 -1.29
C ARG A 214 -3.83 -19.49 0.08
N GLY A 215 -3.12 -18.47 0.55
CA GLY A 215 -2.42 -18.51 1.83
C GLY A 215 -2.31 -17.13 2.46
N PHE A 216 -1.26 -16.95 3.26
CA PHE A 216 -0.86 -15.67 3.84
C PHE A 216 -1.14 -14.49 2.89
N PRO A 217 -1.61 -13.31 3.36
CA PRO A 217 -2.24 -12.26 2.54
C PRO A 217 -1.57 -11.82 1.24
N TRP A 218 -0.31 -12.14 0.97
CA TRP A 218 0.36 -11.86 -0.29
C TRP A 218 0.45 -13.05 -1.26
N ASN A 219 0.18 -14.29 -0.84
CA ASN A 219 0.09 -15.46 -1.73
C ASN A 219 -1.24 -15.42 -2.49
N ARG A 220 -1.30 -14.55 -3.51
CA ARG A 220 -2.49 -14.29 -4.33
C ARG A 220 -2.13 -14.39 -5.81
N THR A 221 -3.11 -14.74 -6.62
CA THR A 221 -3.02 -14.61 -8.07
C THR A 221 -3.91 -13.47 -8.50
N TRP A 222 -3.32 -12.46 -9.13
CA TRP A 222 -4.03 -11.29 -9.64
C TRP A 222 -4.27 -11.42 -11.14
N ILE A 223 -5.52 -11.25 -11.55
CA ILE A 223 -5.89 -11.03 -12.94
C ILE A 223 -6.11 -9.53 -13.10
N ILE A 224 -5.26 -8.90 -13.92
CA ILE A 224 -5.28 -7.47 -14.17
C ILE A 224 -5.70 -7.27 -15.62
N SER A 225 -6.88 -6.68 -15.81
CA SER A 225 -7.48 -6.50 -17.14
C SER A 225 -7.54 -5.01 -17.46
N ARG A 226 -7.14 -4.65 -18.69
CA ARG A 226 -7.37 -3.29 -19.17
C ARG A 226 -8.86 -3.08 -19.37
N LYS A 227 -9.39 -1.95 -18.89
CA LYS A 227 -10.79 -1.61 -19.13
C LYS A 227 -10.94 -1.15 -20.59
N ALA A 228 -12.00 -1.61 -21.25
CA ALA A 228 -12.38 -1.12 -22.56
C ALA A 228 -12.77 0.36 -22.47
N GLU A 229 -12.18 1.20 -23.32
CA GLU A 229 -12.89 2.41 -23.74
C GLU A 229 -14.10 1.95 -24.55
N ALA A 230 -15.28 2.55 -24.33
CA ALA A 230 -16.59 2.07 -24.78
C ALA A 230 -16.82 2.05 -26.32
N VAL A 231 -15.79 1.81 -27.12
CA VAL A 231 -15.83 1.86 -28.58
C VAL A 231 -15.97 0.45 -29.15
N GLY A 232 -17.21 -0.07 -29.14
CA GLY A 232 -17.82 -0.94 -30.16
C GLY A 232 -17.06 -2.16 -30.75
N GLN A 233 -15.89 -2.54 -30.24
CA GLN A 233 -15.12 -3.69 -30.70
C GLN A 233 -14.87 -4.61 -29.52
N GLU A 234 -15.24 -5.88 -29.69
CA GLU A 234 -14.82 -7.02 -28.86
C GLU A 234 -13.31 -7.28 -29.02
N ALA A 235 -12.48 -6.25 -28.90
CA ALA A 235 -11.04 -6.41 -28.91
C ALA A 235 -10.65 -7.22 -27.68
N SER A 236 -9.89 -8.31 -27.86
CA SER A 236 -9.30 -9.03 -26.74
C SER A 236 -8.34 -8.11 -26.01
N PHE A 237 -8.79 -7.55 -24.90
CA PHE A 237 -8.00 -6.59 -24.13
C PHE A 237 -6.73 -7.24 -23.57
N PRO A 238 -5.64 -6.48 -23.43
CA PRO A 238 -4.45 -7.00 -22.78
C PRO A 238 -4.81 -7.38 -21.35
N VAL A 239 -4.58 -8.65 -21.03
CA VAL A 239 -4.66 -9.18 -19.68
C VAL A 239 -3.26 -9.43 -19.20
N VAL A 240 -2.99 -9.02 -17.97
CA VAL A 240 -1.78 -9.32 -17.22
C VAL A 240 -2.15 -10.23 -16.08
N VAL A 241 -1.35 -11.26 -15.84
CA VAL A 241 -1.51 -12.14 -14.70
C VAL A 241 -0.26 -12.14 -13.85
N ALA A 242 -0.45 -11.94 -12.55
CA ALA A 242 0.59 -11.96 -11.55
C ALA A 242 0.28 -13.04 -10.52
N ALA A 243 0.92 -14.20 -10.64
CA ALA A 243 0.79 -15.28 -9.66
C ALA A 243 1.92 -15.16 -8.63
N VAL A 244 1.56 -14.90 -7.36
CA VAL A 244 2.50 -14.61 -6.29
C VAL A 244 2.70 -15.83 -5.39
N VAL A 245 3.95 -16.27 -5.25
CA VAL A 245 4.34 -17.43 -4.44
C VAL A 245 5.45 -17.04 -3.48
N GLY A 246 5.24 -17.26 -2.17
CA GLY A 246 6.30 -17.19 -1.19
C GLY A 246 7.37 -18.26 -1.45
N THR A 247 8.64 -17.85 -1.58
CA THR A 247 9.78 -18.75 -1.78
C THR A 247 10.65 -18.90 -0.54
N ALA A 248 10.57 -17.94 0.38
CA ALA A 248 11.16 -17.98 1.72
C ALA A 248 10.33 -17.11 2.68
N VAL A 249 10.75 -17.02 3.95
CA VAL A 249 10.05 -16.23 4.99
C VAL A 249 9.90 -14.75 4.60
N ASP A 250 10.89 -14.16 3.93
CA ASP A 250 10.89 -12.76 3.51
C ASP A 250 11.13 -12.58 2.00
N GLN A 251 10.92 -13.64 1.20
CA GLN A 251 11.12 -13.62 -0.24
C GLN A 251 9.91 -14.16 -0.98
N VAL A 252 9.57 -13.47 -2.07
CA VAL A 252 8.42 -13.78 -2.91
C VAL A 252 8.86 -13.84 -4.37
N LYS A 253 8.33 -14.80 -5.11
CA LYS A 253 8.42 -14.88 -6.56
C LYS A 253 7.06 -14.55 -7.18
N VAL A 254 7.06 -13.67 -8.18
CA VAL A 254 5.88 -13.32 -8.96
C VAL A 254 6.07 -13.85 -10.37
N THR A 255 5.27 -14.84 -10.75
CA THR A 255 5.17 -15.26 -12.15
C THR A 255 4.31 -14.24 -12.88
N TRP A 256 4.89 -13.54 -13.84
CA TRP A 256 4.26 -12.43 -14.53
C TRP A 256 4.08 -12.76 -16.01
N ARG A 257 2.85 -12.80 -16.50
CA ARG A 257 2.52 -13.17 -17.88
C ARG A 257 1.47 -12.22 -18.45
N TRP A 258 1.42 -12.09 -19.76
CA TRP A 258 0.47 -11.21 -20.43
C TRP A 258 0.07 -11.72 -21.82
N SER A 259 -1.06 -11.23 -22.33
CA SER A 259 -1.54 -11.55 -23.68
C SER A 259 -0.68 -10.86 -24.76
N PRO A 260 -0.21 -11.58 -25.80
CA PRO A 260 0.80 -11.08 -26.76
C PRO A 260 0.36 -9.97 -27.73
N GLN A 261 -0.89 -9.50 -27.67
CA GLN A 261 -1.43 -8.54 -28.67
C GLN A 261 -1.21 -7.05 -28.36
N SER A 262 -0.52 -6.69 -27.26
CA SER A 262 -0.29 -5.29 -26.91
C SER A 262 0.89 -4.68 -27.66
N ASN A 263 0.70 -3.52 -28.29
CA ASN A 263 1.78 -2.69 -28.83
C ASN A 263 2.90 -2.47 -27.79
N GLU A 264 4.13 -2.90 -28.10
CA GLU A 264 5.19 -3.14 -27.10
C GLU A 264 5.58 -1.90 -26.28
N THR A 265 5.57 -0.69 -26.86
CA THR A 265 6.12 0.50 -26.19
C THR A 265 5.17 1.11 -25.15
N ALA A 266 3.88 1.30 -25.49
CA ALA A 266 2.88 1.80 -24.54
C ALA A 266 2.72 0.83 -23.35
N PHE A 267 2.83 -0.47 -23.63
CA PHE A 267 2.64 -1.51 -22.65
C PHE A 267 3.78 -1.62 -21.63
N VAL A 268 5.02 -1.24 -21.96
CA VAL A 268 6.14 -1.23 -20.99
C VAL A 268 5.87 -0.32 -19.80
N ARG A 269 5.30 0.87 -20.04
CA ARG A 269 4.95 1.82 -18.98
C ARG A 269 3.84 1.26 -18.10
N GLU A 270 2.78 0.72 -18.72
CA GLU A 270 1.66 0.10 -18.02
C GLU A 270 2.16 -1.05 -17.14
N GLN A 271 2.96 -1.97 -17.70
CA GLN A 271 3.58 -3.06 -16.95
C GLN A 271 4.42 -2.59 -15.75
N HIS A 272 5.07 -1.44 -15.85
CA HIS A 272 5.78 -0.89 -14.69
C HIS A 272 4.79 -0.50 -13.59
N VAL A 273 3.76 0.29 -13.90
CA VAL A 273 2.72 0.68 -12.94
C VAL A 273 2.06 -0.54 -12.30
N LEU A 274 1.68 -1.54 -13.11
CA LEU A 274 1.04 -2.75 -12.62
C LEU A 274 1.95 -3.57 -11.69
N ARG A 275 3.25 -3.68 -11.99
CA ARG A 275 4.22 -4.34 -11.09
C ARG A 275 4.40 -3.58 -9.78
N CYS A 276 4.42 -2.26 -9.85
CA CYS A 276 4.53 -1.39 -8.68
C CYS A 276 3.31 -1.49 -7.78
N TRP A 277 2.11 -1.60 -8.37
CA TRP A 277 0.91 -1.93 -7.64
C TRP A 277 1.02 -3.29 -6.94
N VAL A 278 1.44 -4.35 -7.64
CA VAL A 278 1.65 -5.68 -7.03
C VAL A 278 2.65 -5.63 -5.87
N LEU A 279 3.74 -4.88 -6.01
CA LEU A 279 4.70 -4.66 -4.92
C LEU A 279 4.05 -3.95 -3.71
N GLY A 280 3.23 -2.93 -3.96
CA GLY A 280 2.50 -2.19 -2.92
C GLY A 280 1.55 -3.06 -2.10
N THR A 281 0.94 -4.08 -2.72
CA THR A 281 0.10 -5.05 -1.99
C THR A 281 0.88 -5.92 -1.00
N MET A 282 2.21 -5.95 -1.11
CA MET A 282 3.11 -6.69 -0.21
C MET A 282 3.77 -5.80 0.85
N GLU A 283 3.48 -4.51 0.90
CA GLU A 283 4.08 -3.63 1.91
C GLU A 283 3.54 -3.92 3.32
N GLY A 284 4.42 -3.83 4.33
CA GLY A 284 4.06 -4.13 5.73
C GLY A 284 3.95 -5.63 6.05
N THR A 285 4.06 -6.50 5.05
CA THR A 285 3.95 -7.97 5.22
C THR A 285 5.21 -8.64 5.79
N GLY A 286 6.33 -7.91 5.86
CA GLY A 286 7.64 -8.46 6.21
C GLY A 286 8.44 -9.01 5.01
N VAL A 287 7.85 -9.01 3.80
CA VAL A 287 8.57 -9.33 2.56
C VAL A 287 9.67 -8.30 2.31
N LYS A 288 10.90 -8.78 2.08
CA LYS A 288 12.10 -7.96 1.81
C LYS A 288 12.58 -8.05 0.38
N LYS A 289 12.21 -9.10 -0.34
CA LYS A 289 12.66 -9.34 -1.72
C LYS A 289 11.51 -9.89 -2.56
N VAL A 290 11.33 -9.30 -3.74
CA VAL A 290 10.34 -9.76 -4.72
C VAL A 290 11.03 -9.99 -6.07
N GLU A 291 10.93 -11.19 -6.60
CA GLU A 291 11.48 -11.56 -7.91
C GLU A 291 10.36 -11.74 -8.92
N PHE A 292 10.33 -10.91 -9.95
CA PHE A 292 9.43 -11.09 -11.09
C PHE A 292 10.09 -12.00 -12.12
N ASP A 293 9.42 -13.10 -12.44
CA ASP A 293 9.73 -13.98 -13.54
C ASP A 293 8.93 -13.53 -14.76
N LEU A 294 9.58 -12.79 -15.66
CA LEU A 294 9.00 -12.27 -16.91
C LEU A 294 9.34 -13.20 -18.08
N PRO A 295 8.56 -13.22 -19.17
CA PRO A 295 8.93 -13.89 -20.42
C PRO A 295 10.28 -13.45 -20.98
N THR A 296 10.66 -12.19 -20.75
CA THR A 296 11.90 -11.58 -21.25
C THR A 296 13.09 -11.71 -20.30
N GLY A 297 12.90 -12.26 -19.09
CA GLY A 297 13.97 -12.40 -18.10
C GLY A 297 13.49 -12.25 -16.65
N ARG A 298 14.42 -12.13 -15.72
CA ARG A 298 14.10 -11.94 -14.29
C ARG A 298 14.38 -10.51 -13.85
N THR A 299 13.49 -9.95 -13.03
CA THR A 299 13.70 -8.64 -12.40
C THR A 299 13.53 -8.77 -10.89
N THR A 300 14.52 -8.31 -10.12
CA THR A 300 14.51 -8.41 -8.65
C THR A 300 14.31 -7.04 -8.03
N TYR A 301 13.37 -6.93 -7.09
CA TYR A 301 13.11 -5.76 -6.27
C TYR A 301 13.45 -6.05 -4.81
N LEU A 302 14.11 -5.10 -4.17
CA LEU A 302 14.39 -5.12 -2.73
C LEU A 302 13.37 -4.21 -2.03
N MET A 303 12.50 -4.82 -1.23
CA MET A 303 11.56 -4.15 -0.33
C MET A 303 12.32 -3.74 0.94
N GLY A 304 13.28 -2.83 0.77
CA GLY A 304 14.07 -2.24 1.84
C GLY A 304 13.64 -0.81 2.11
N LYS A 305 13.87 -0.32 3.34
CA LYS A 305 13.63 1.06 3.81
C LYS A 305 14.28 2.10 2.88
N ARG A 306 13.71 2.37 1.70
CA ARG A 306 14.00 3.62 1.01
C ARG A 306 13.45 4.70 1.92
N ARG A 307 14.35 5.48 2.54
CA ARG A 307 14.01 6.85 2.93
C ARG A 307 13.38 7.45 1.68
N ALA A 308 12.08 7.71 1.70
CA ALA A 308 11.44 8.53 0.69
C ALA A 308 12.37 9.74 0.50
N ALA A 309 12.91 9.93 -0.70
CA ALA A 309 13.64 11.17 -0.96
C ALA A 309 12.65 12.30 -0.66
N LYS A 310 13.07 13.30 0.13
CA LYS A 310 12.21 14.46 0.42
C LYS A 310 11.66 15.00 -0.91
N GLY A 311 10.35 14.92 -1.10
CA GLY A 311 9.67 15.40 -2.31
C GLY A 311 9.25 14.34 -3.33
N THR A 312 9.54 13.05 -3.12
CA THR A 312 8.97 11.98 -3.96
C THR A 312 7.86 11.28 -3.20
N ASN A 313 6.63 11.30 -3.73
CA ASN A 313 5.50 10.50 -3.26
C ASN A 313 5.87 9.02 -3.42
N ALA A 314 6.52 8.46 -2.40
CA ALA A 314 7.21 7.17 -2.49
C ALA A 314 6.28 5.96 -2.33
N PHE A 315 4.96 6.12 -2.48
CA PHE A 315 4.02 5.01 -2.41
C PHE A 315 3.15 4.94 -3.67
N LEU A 316 3.17 3.73 -4.23
CA LEU A 316 2.32 3.12 -5.27
C LEU A 316 2.63 3.32 -6.77
N ILE A 317 3.42 4.31 -7.18
CA ILE A 317 4.10 4.27 -8.49
C ILE A 317 5.48 4.92 -8.29
N PRO A 318 6.58 4.16 -8.16
CA PRO A 318 7.92 4.73 -8.18
C PRO A 318 8.03 5.60 -9.43
N GLU A 319 8.44 6.86 -9.26
CA GLU A 319 8.83 7.67 -10.39
C GLU A 319 9.87 6.89 -11.21
N TYR A 320 9.49 6.51 -12.44
CA TYR A 320 10.39 5.89 -13.39
C TYR A 320 11.56 6.85 -13.67
N ARG A 321 12.78 6.44 -13.27
CA ARG A 321 14.03 7.00 -13.77
C ARG A 321 14.76 5.86 -14.49
N PRO A 322 14.77 5.83 -15.84
CA PRO A 322 15.70 4.97 -16.54
C PRO A 322 17.12 5.45 -16.19
N SER A 323 18.01 4.50 -15.92
CA SER A 323 19.45 4.74 -15.84
C SER A 323 20.00 5.17 -17.19
#